data_AF-A0A1I2B561-F1
#
_entry.id   AF-A0A1I2B561-F1
#
_cell.length_a   1.000
_cell.length_b   1.000
_cell.length_c   1.000
_cell.angle_alpha   90.00
_cell.angle_beta   90.00
_cell.angle_gamma   90.00
#
_symmetry.space_group_name_H-M   'P 1'
#
loop_
_entity.id
_entity.type
_entity.pdbx_description
1 polymer ?
#
loop_
_entity_poly.entity_id
_entity_poly.type
_entity_poly.pdbx_seq_one_letter_code
_entity_poly.pdbx_strand_id
1 'polypeptide(L)'
;MGDVREQSGSGPPRVVLIIALSLGVLLAAGVATLGVLSGGTGQHARPDEGAAANTTADRGGPLALPPVKAPEANSADCATVLDALPDELRVDGSGVPRRELATPKPAGTVAWGDAEHDPISLRCGLTAPAELKPTSKLMVISGVSWLPISSGETTTWLAVDRPVYVAVTGSNDTGIGPIQDVSRILDEHLPKQDVFD
;
A
#
# COMPACT_ATOMS: atom_id res chain seq x y z
N MET A 1 12.10 52.78 52.92
CA MET A 1 12.19 51.30 52.84
C MET A 1 12.25 50.95 51.34
N GLY A 2 13.45 50.93 50.75
CA GLY A 2 14.19 49.70 50.38
C GLY A 2 13.67 49.20 49.03
N ASP A 3 14.39 49.16 47.91
CA ASP A 3 15.77 48.72 47.68
C ASP A 3 16.25 49.31 46.34
N VAL A 4 17.46 49.86 46.28
CA VAL A 4 18.21 50.04 45.03
C VAL A 4 19.41 49.12 45.16
N ARG A 5 19.50 48.12 44.28
CA ARG A 5 20.70 47.31 44.09
C ARG A 5 21.14 47.33 42.63
N GLU A 6 22.32 47.88 42.48
CA GLU A 6 23.30 47.71 41.42
C GLU A 6 23.43 46.26 40.90
N GLN A 7 23.79 46.07 39.63
CA GLN A 7 25.17 45.74 39.21
C GLN A 7 25.25 45.20 37.77
N SER A 8 26.29 45.68 37.08
CA SER A 8 26.82 45.20 35.81
C SER A 8 27.14 43.69 35.81
N GLY A 9 26.95 43.03 34.66
CA GLY A 9 27.48 41.69 34.40
C GLY A 9 27.53 41.44 32.89
N SER A 10 28.66 41.73 32.25
CA SER A 10 29.65 40.71 31.83
C SER A 10 29.19 39.91 30.61
N GLY A 11 29.50 40.43 29.43
CA GLY A 11 29.45 39.64 28.19
C GLY A 11 30.44 38.48 28.27
N PRO A 12 30.11 37.32 27.68
CA PRO A 12 30.90 36.12 27.85
C PRO A 12 32.35 36.31 27.32
N PRO A 13 33.34 35.75 28.03
CA PRO A 13 34.76 36.02 27.77
C PRO A 13 35.24 35.39 26.45
N ARG A 14 36.11 36.13 25.75
CA ARG A 14 36.84 35.73 24.52
C ARG A 14 37.52 34.36 24.57
N VAL A 15 37.71 33.77 25.75
CA VAL A 15 38.31 32.44 25.94
C VAL A 15 37.39 31.31 25.46
N VAL A 16 36.06 31.48 25.54
CA VAL A 16 35.09 30.45 25.09
C VAL A 16 35.09 30.30 23.56
N LEU A 17 35.41 31.37 22.83
CA LEU A 17 35.48 31.34 21.36
C LEU A 17 36.70 30.58 20.82
N ILE A 18 37.78 30.47 21.61
CA ILE A 18 39.04 29.85 21.19
C ILE A 18 38.99 28.32 21.30
N ILE A 19 38.20 27.76 22.23
CA ILE A 19 38.02 26.31 22.37
C ILE A 19 37.18 25.74 21.21
N ALA A 20 36.26 26.53 20.64
CA ALA A 20 35.38 26.07 19.56
C ALA A 20 36.09 25.90 18.20
N LEU A 21 37.21 26.61 17.96
CA LEU A 21 37.92 26.55 16.67
C LEU A 21 39.05 25.52 16.64
N SER A 22 39.59 25.10 17.78
CA SER A 22 40.65 24.09 17.83
C SER A 22 40.13 22.65 17.65
N LEU A 23 38.87 22.37 18.03
CA LEU A 23 38.27 21.05 17.85
C LEU A 23 37.90 20.76 16.38
N GLY A 24 37.58 21.79 15.59
CA GLY A 24 37.21 21.66 14.18
C GLY A 24 38.39 21.36 13.24
N VAL A 25 39.58 21.93 13.51
CA VAL A 25 40.76 21.75 12.63
C VAL A 25 41.50 20.44 12.92
N LEU A 26 41.50 19.94 14.17
CA LEU A 26 42.17 18.68 14.52
C LEU A 26 41.44 17.43 14.00
N LEU A 27 40.14 17.48 13.76
CA LEU A 27 39.39 16.37 13.14
C LEU A 27 39.61 16.30 11.61
N ALA A 28 39.95 17.40 10.94
CA ALA A 28 40.15 17.41 9.49
C ALA A 28 41.57 16.94 9.07
N ALA A 29 42.59 17.11 9.92
CA ALA A 29 43.96 16.71 9.59
C ALA A 29 44.29 15.22 9.90
N GLY A 30 43.47 14.54 10.71
CA GLY A 30 43.72 13.14 11.09
C GLY A 30 43.33 12.10 10.03
N VAL A 31 42.41 12.42 9.11
CA VAL A 31 41.84 11.43 8.18
C VAL A 31 42.58 11.38 6.83
N ALA A 32 43.48 12.32 6.56
CA ALA A 32 44.09 12.47 5.23
C ALA A 32 45.46 11.76 5.04
N THR A 33 46.07 11.16 6.06
CA THR A 33 47.43 10.57 5.93
C THR A 33 47.55 9.07 6.21
N LEU A 34 46.48 8.37 6.62
CA LEU A 34 46.50 6.92 6.84
C LEU A 34 45.80 6.11 5.72
N GLY A 35 45.77 6.62 4.49
CA GLY A 35 45.05 5.99 3.38
C GLY A 35 45.89 5.56 2.18
N VAL A 36 47.22 5.72 2.21
CA VAL A 36 48.04 5.58 0.98
C VAL A 36 48.94 4.33 0.96
N LEU A 37 49.02 3.53 2.04
CA LEU A 37 49.90 2.35 2.03
C LEU A 37 49.27 1.15 2.76
N SER A 38 48.24 0.56 2.17
CA SER A 38 47.89 -0.86 2.39
C SER A 38 47.02 -1.35 1.24
N GLY A 39 47.69 -1.73 0.15
CA GLY A 39 47.13 -2.70 -0.77
C GLY A 39 46.98 -4.03 -0.05
N GLY A 40 45.75 -4.52 0.03
CA GLY A 40 45.41 -5.79 0.66
C GLY A 40 43.96 -6.12 0.35
N THR A 41 43.75 -7.08 -0.54
CA THR A 41 42.47 -7.62 -1.00
C THR A 41 41.50 -7.88 0.15
N GLY A 42 40.48 -7.03 0.26
CA GLY A 42 39.37 -7.21 1.18
C GLY A 42 38.09 -6.77 0.50
N GLN A 43 37.62 -7.58 -0.45
CA GLN A 43 36.32 -7.44 -1.09
C GLN A 43 35.22 -7.69 -0.05
N HIS A 44 34.98 -6.74 0.86
CA HIS A 44 33.68 -6.64 1.52
C HIS A 44 32.72 -6.16 0.45
N ALA A 45 32.00 -7.11 -0.16
CA ALA A 45 30.87 -6.83 -1.01
C ALA A 45 29.93 -5.89 -0.25
N ARG A 46 29.89 -4.61 -0.67
CA ARG A 46 28.81 -3.71 -0.31
C ARG A 46 27.53 -4.32 -0.88
N PRO A 47 26.47 -4.51 -0.09
CA PRO A 47 25.16 -4.81 -0.66
C PRO A 47 24.78 -3.64 -1.58
N ASP A 48 24.36 -4.00 -2.78
CA ASP A 48 24.14 -3.13 -3.91
C ASP A 48 23.30 -1.88 -3.57
N GLU A 49 23.90 -0.69 -3.74
CA GLU A 49 23.16 0.54 -4.07
C GLU A 49 22.61 0.41 -5.50
N GLY A 50 21.64 -0.49 -5.66
CA GLY A 50 20.88 -0.73 -6.89
C GLY A 50 19.37 -0.86 -6.64
N ALA A 51 18.91 -0.65 -5.40
CA ALA A 51 17.52 -0.87 -4.99
C ALA A 51 16.54 0.26 -5.36
N ALA A 52 16.90 1.21 -6.22
CA ALA A 52 16.02 2.30 -6.64
C ALA A 52 15.60 2.24 -8.13
N ALA A 53 15.91 1.15 -8.86
CA ALA A 53 15.65 1.06 -10.29
C ALA A 53 14.87 -0.17 -10.75
N ASN A 54 14.17 -0.90 -9.86
CA ASN A 54 13.41 -2.10 -10.25
C ASN A 54 11.92 -2.10 -9.92
N THR A 55 11.34 -1.03 -9.36
CA THR A 55 9.89 -1.00 -9.09
C THR A 55 9.04 -0.94 -10.36
N THR A 56 9.60 -0.50 -11.48
CA THR A 56 8.91 -0.45 -12.79
C THR A 56 8.98 -1.76 -13.56
N ALA A 57 9.96 -2.63 -13.30
CA ALA A 57 10.19 -3.85 -14.08
C ALA A 57 9.22 -4.99 -13.73
N ASP A 58 8.58 -4.96 -12.55
CA ASP A 58 7.73 -6.06 -12.05
C ASP A 58 6.20 -5.80 -12.23
N ARG A 59 5.81 -4.66 -12.79
CA ARG A 59 4.39 -4.34 -13.02
C ARG A 59 3.79 -5.02 -14.25
N GLY A 60 4.60 -5.43 -15.22
CA GLY A 60 4.13 -6.00 -16.48
C GLY A 60 3.93 -7.52 -16.48
N GLY A 61 4.45 -8.25 -15.49
CA GLY A 61 4.36 -9.71 -15.43
C GLY A 61 3.02 -10.22 -14.85
N PRO A 62 2.75 -11.54 -14.94
CA PRO A 62 1.59 -12.14 -14.29
C PRO A 62 1.55 -11.85 -12.79
N LEU A 63 0.38 -11.43 -12.28
CA LEU A 63 0.20 -11.07 -10.88
C LEU A 63 0.03 -12.33 -10.02
N ALA A 64 0.93 -12.53 -9.05
CA ALA A 64 0.75 -13.54 -8.03
C ALA A 64 -0.26 -13.07 -6.97
N LEU A 65 -1.28 -13.88 -6.69
CA LEU A 65 -2.23 -13.63 -5.62
C LEU A 65 -2.07 -14.68 -4.51
N PRO A 66 -2.05 -14.28 -3.23
CA PRO A 66 -1.98 -15.23 -2.14
C PRO A 66 -3.23 -16.13 -2.12
N PRO A 67 -3.11 -17.37 -1.64
CA PRO A 67 -4.26 -18.23 -1.43
C PRO A 67 -5.13 -17.66 -0.31
N VAL A 68 -6.42 -17.48 -0.60
CA VAL A 68 -7.44 -17.08 0.37
C VAL A 68 -8.63 -18.03 0.22
N LYS A 69 -9.24 -18.41 1.34
CA LYS A 69 -10.36 -19.34 1.34
C LYS A 69 -11.57 -18.71 0.64
N ALA A 70 -12.00 -19.33 -0.46
CA ALA A 70 -13.15 -18.91 -1.24
C ALA A 70 -13.97 -20.14 -1.68
N PRO A 71 -14.77 -20.74 -0.78
CA PRO A 71 -15.50 -21.98 -1.07
C PRO A 71 -16.55 -21.79 -2.17
N GLU A 72 -17.13 -20.59 -2.26
CA GLU A 72 -18.16 -20.25 -3.25
C GLU A 72 -17.56 -19.68 -4.56
N ALA A 73 -16.25 -19.77 -4.76
CA ALA A 73 -15.58 -19.18 -5.94
C ALA A 73 -16.05 -19.74 -7.29
N ASN A 74 -16.66 -20.93 -7.30
CA ASN A 74 -17.24 -21.58 -8.48
C ASN A 74 -18.78 -21.58 -8.48
N SER A 75 -19.41 -20.78 -7.61
CA SER A 75 -20.87 -20.63 -7.56
C SER A 75 -21.41 -19.93 -8.82
N ALA A 76 -22.70 -20.09 -9.08
CA ALA A 76 -23.37 -19.40 -10.18
C ALA A 76 -23.37 -17.87 -10.01
N ASP A 77 -23.48 -17.39 -8.76
CA ASP A 77 -23.41 -15.97 -8.44
C ASP A 77 -22.03 -15.39 -8.80
N CYS A 78 -20.95 -16.09 -8.45
CA CYS A 78 -19.61 -15.66 -8.84
C CYS A 78 -19.39 -15.74 -10.35
N ALA A 79 -19.86 -16.78 -11.03
CA ALA A 79 -19.78 -16.85 -12.49
C ALA A 79 -20.48 -15.63 -13.14
N THR A 80 -21.70 -15.31 -12.67
CA THR A 80 -22.48 -14.16 -13.16
C THR A 80 -21.73 -12.85 -12.99
N VAL A 81 -21.14 -12.60 -11.80
CA VAL A 81 -20.36 -11.38 -11.55
C VAL A 81 -19.13 -11.35 -12.46
N LEU A 82 -18.35 -12.43 -12.52
CA LEU A 82 -17.07 -12.46 -13.25
C LEU A 82 -17.25 -12.29 -14.76
N ASP A 83 -18.36 -12.81 -15.31
CA ASP A 83 -18.73 -12.64 -16.72
C ASP A 83 -19.16 -11.19 -17.04
N ALA A 84 -19.73 -10.48 -16.06
CA ALA A 84 -20.14 -9.08 -16.20
C ALA A 84 -18.99 -8.07 -15.97
N LEU A 85 -17.86 -8.50 -15.41
CA LEU A 85 -16.71 -7.62 -15.17
C LEU A 85 -16.09 -7.12 -16.48
N PRO A 86 -15.71 -5.84 -16.57
CA PRO A 86 -15.16 -5.30 -17.80
C PRO A 86 -13.75 -5.84 -18.10
N ASP A 87 -13.37 -5.76 -19.37
CA ASP A 87 -11.99 -6.01 -19.80
C ASP A 87 -11.02 -4.89 -19.39
N GLU A 88 -11.54 -3.67 -19.22
CA GLU A 88 -10.81 -2.51 -18.71
C GLU A 88 -11.55 -1.88 -17.53
N LEU A 89 -10.82 -1.65 -16.43
CA LEU A 89 -11.34 -0.98 -15.24
C LEU A 89 -10.98 0.49 -15.26
N ARG A 90 -11.91 1.38 -14.90
CA ARG A 90 -11.62 2.82 -14.90
C ARG A 90 -10.90 3.22 -13.61
N VAL A 91 -9.70 3.77 -13.74
CA VAL A 91 -8.90 4.33 -12.65
C VAL A 91 -8.48 5.74 -13.04
N ASP A 92 -8.87 6.75 -12.26
CA ASP A 92 -8.58 8.17 -12.53
C ASP A 92 -8.90 8.66 -13.95
N GLY A 93 -9.94 8.08 -14.56
CA GLY A 93 -10.38 8.41 -15.93
C GLY A 93 -9.71 7.58 -17.03
N SER A 94 -8.62 6.86 -16.72
CA SER A 94 -7.92 5.95 -17.62
C SER A 94 -8.53 4.54 -17.57
N GLY A 95 -8.47 3.82 -18.69
CA GLY A 95 -8.84 2.40 -18.75
C GLY A 95 -7.62 1.54 -18.43
N VAL A 96 -7.71 0.71 -17.39
CA VAL A 96 -6.66 -0.20 -16.95
C VAL A 96 -7.03 -1.62 -17.38
N PRO A 97 -6.23 -2.30 -18.22
CA PRO A 97 -6.58 -3.58 -18.79
C PRO A 97 -6.53 -4.71 -17.75
N ARG A 98 -7.21 -5.82 -18.06
CA ARG A 98 -7.07 -7.08 -17.31
C ARG A 98 -5.61 -7.52 -17.29
N ARG A 99 -5.13 -7.90 -16.11
CA ARG A 99 -3.79 -8.43 -15.87
C ARG A 99 -3.85 -9.95 -15.74
N GLU A 100 -2.91 -10.63 -16.40
CA GLU A 100 -2.75 -12.07 -16.25
C GLU A 100 -2.42 -12.43 -14.79
N LEU A 101 -2.97 -13.54 -14.31
CA LEU A 101 -2.66 -14.06 -12.97
C LEU A 101 -1.62 -15.17 -13.08
N ALA A 102 -0.65 -15.17 -12.17
CA ALA A 102 0.35 -16.21 -12.09
C ALA A 102 -0.28 -17.59 -11.79
N THR A 103 0.36 -18.65 -12.26
CA THR A 103 -0.09 -20.03 -12.01
C THR A 103 0.37 -20.53 -10.63
N PRO A 104 -0.48 -21.22 -9.85
CA PRO A 104 -1.88 -21.56 -10.16
C PRO A 104 -2.83 -20.38 -9.95
N LYS A 105 -3.73 -20.14 -10.92
CA LYS A 105 -4.75 -19.09 -10.83
C LYS A 105 -5.81 -19.49 -9.79
N PRO A 106 -6.03 -18.69 -8.72
CA PRO A 106 -7.11 -18.95 -7.79
C PRO A 106 -8.48 -18.85 -8.48
N ALA A 107 -9.40 -19.77 -8.17
CA ALA A 107 -10.77 -19.68 -8.67
C ALA A 107 -11.43 -18.36 -8.23
N GLY A 108 -12.37 -17.87 -9.04
CA GLY A 108 -13.13 -16.66 -8.71
C GLY A 108 -12.32 -15.36 -8.67
N THR A 109 -11.17 -15.29 -9.37
CA THR A 109 -10.30 -14.11 -9.37
C THR A 109 -10.10 -13.49 -10.75
N VAL A 110 -10.08 -12.15 -10.74
CA VAL A 110 -9.69 -11.28 -11.85
C VAL A 110 -8.76 -10.21 -11.30
N ALA A 111 -7.85 -9.72 -12.12
CA ALA A 111 -7.06 -8.55 -11.79
C ALA A 111 -6.97 -7.61 -12.99
N TRP A 112 -6.69 -6.36 -12.70
CA TRP A 112 -6.33 -5.30 -13.64
C TRP A 112 -5.03 -4.66 -13.19
N GLY A 113 -4.30 -4.11 -14.14
CA GLY A 113 -3.04 -3.42 -13.87
C GLY A 113 -2.12 -3.48 -15.08
N ASP A 114 -1.21 -2.52 -15.16
CA ASP A 114 -0.23 -2.38 -16.22
C ASP A 114 1.05 -1.72 -15.67
N ALA A 115 1.95 -1.25 -16.54
CA ALA A 115 3.19 -0.64 -16.12
C ALA A 115 3.01 0.69 -15.36
N GLU A 116 1.88 1.37 -15.55
CA GLU A 116 1.58 2.71 -15.05
C GLU A 116 0.64 2.69 -13.85
N HIS A 117 -0.21 1.66 -13.72
CA HIS A 117 -1.19 1.52 -12.66
C HIS A 117 -0.88 0.35 -11.73
N ASP A 118 -0.92 0.59 -10.42
CA ASP A 118 -0.79 -0.47 -9.42
C ASP A 118 -1.95 -1.47 -9.54
N PRO A 119 -1.70 -2.76 -9.24
CA PRO A 119 -2.66 -3.82 -9.49
C PRO A 119 -3.91 -3.69 -8.62
N ILE A 120 -5.06 -3.91 -9.24
CA ILE A 120 -6.35 -4.06 -8.57
C ILE A 120 -6.81 -5.48 -8.78
N SER A 121 -7.13 -6.18 -7.70
CA SER A 121 -7.62 -7.56 -7.77
C SER A 121 -9.03 -7.67 -7.22
N LEU A 122 -9.85 -8.52 -7.85
CA LEU A 122 -11.16 -8.90 -7.39
C LEU A 122 -11.18 -10.40 -7.09
N ARG A 123 -11.76 -10.76 -5.94
CA ARG A 123 -11.98 -12.16 -5.53
C ARG A 123 -13.42 -12.36 -5.08
N CYS A 124 -14.12 -13.26 -5.75
CA CYS A 124 -15.50 -13.63 -5.42
C CYS A 124 -15.56 -14.94 -4.62
N GLY A 125 -16.61 -15.08 -3.80
CA GLY A 125 -16.95 -16.33 -3.13
C GLY A 125 -16.17 -16.56 -1.85
N LEU A 126 -15.72 -15.48 -1.20
CA LEU A 126 -15.00 -15.51 0.06
C LEU A 126 -15.86 -16.00 1.23
N THR A 127 -15.21 -16.42 2.32
CA THR A 127 -15.87 -16.56 3.61
C THR A 127 -15.92 -15.22 4.34
N ALA A 128 -16.96 -14.99 5.14
CA ALA A 128 -17.03 -13.82 6.02
C ALA A 128 -15.77 -13.72 6.90
N PRO A 129 -15.08 -12.56 6.93
CA PRO A 129 -13.90 -12.37 7.73
C PRO A 129 -14.26 -12.09 9.20
N ALA A 130 -13.31 -12.26 10.12
CA ALA A 130 -13.53 -12.04 11.55
C ALA A 130 -13.81 -10.56 11.89
N GLU A 131 -13.43 -9.66 10.99
CA GLU A 131 -13.61 -8.22 11.05
C GLU A 131 -15.05 -7.78 10.77
N LEU A 132 -15.88 -8.64 10.16
CA LEU A 132 -17.29 -8.36 9.90
C LEU A 132 -18.12 -8.66 11.16
N LYS A 133 -18.56 -7.61 11.84
CA LYS A 133 -19.30 -7.66 13.11
C LYS A 133 -20.44 -6.63 13.06
N PRO A 134 -21.49 -6.76 13.89
CA PRO A 134 -22.58 -5.78 13.93
C PRO A 134 -22.14 -4.33 14.19
N THR A 135 -20.97 -4.12 14.78
CA THR A 135 -20.38 -2.81 15.06
C THR A 135 -19.45 -2.29 13.94
N SER A 136 -19.25 -3.07 12.88
CA SER A 136 -18.37 -2.70 11.77
C SER A 136 -18.87 -1.47 11.05
N LYS A 137 -17.94 -0.62 10.62
CA LYS A 137 -18.24 0.60 9.87
C LYS A 137 -18.33 0.26 8.39
N LEU A 138 -19.56 0.02 7.93
CA LEU A 138 -19.83 -0.23 6.52
C LEU A 138 -20.00 1.09 5.75
N MET A 139 -19.52 1.11 4.52
CA MET A 139 -19.73 2.20 3.57
C MET A 139 -20.66 1.74 2.46
N VAL A 140 -21.70 2.52 2.17
CA VAL A 140 -22.60 2.25 1.04
C VAL A 140 -22.08 2.99 -0.19
N ILE A 141 -21.72 2.25 -1.22
CA ILE A 141 -21.23 2.77 -2.50
C ILE A 141 -22.10 2.18 -3.59
N SER A 142 -22.77 3.03 -4.37
CA SER A 142 -23.68 2.64 -5.46
C SER A 142 -24.65 1.49 -5.08
N GLY A 143 -25.24 1.53 -3.88
CA GLY A 143 -26.22 0.53 -3.43
C GLY A 143 -25.65 -0.75 -2.80
N VAL A 144 -24.32 -0.89 -2.75
CA VAL A 144 -23.61 -2.04 -2.14
C VAL A 144 -22.98 -1.62 -0.82
N SER A 145 -23.08 -2.47 0.20
CA SER A 145 -22.49 -2.26 1.52
C SER A 145 -21.11 -2.89 1.57
N TRP A 146 -20.09 -2.07 1.80
CA TRP A 146 -18.69 -2.46 1.81
C TRP A 146 -18.05 -2.34 3.19
N LEU A 147 -17.31 -3.35 3.60
CA LEU A 147 -16.38 -3.31 4.72
C LEU A 147 -14.97 -2.98 4.21
N PRO A 148 -14.42 -1.79 4.50
CA PRO A 148 -13.03 -1.46 4.19
C PRO A 148 -12.09 -2.10 5.23
N ILE A 149 -11.03 -2.73 4.76
CA ILE A 149 -9.96 -3.33 5.57
C ILE A 149 -8.63 -2.82 5.03
N SER A 150 -8.04 -1.85 5.71
CA SER A 150 -6.74 -1.28 5.33
C SER A 150 -5.58 -2.10 5.91
N SER A 151 -4.56 -2.33 5.08
CA SER A 151 -3.32 -3.02 5.47
C SER A 151 -2.14 -2.35 4.75
N GLY A 152 -1.36 -1.56 5.50
CA GLY A 152 -0.27 -0.75 4.93
C GLY A 152 -0.76 0.16 3.80
N GLU A 153 -0.15 0.03 2.63
CA GLU A 153 -0.44 0.82 1.42
C GLU A 153 -1.62 0.29 0.60
N THR A 154 -2.34 -0.72 1.09
CA THR A 154 -3.48 -1.32 0.38
C THR A 154 -4.76 -1.26 1.19
N THR A 155 -5.88 -1.22 0.49
CA THR A 155 -7.21 -1.37 1.08
C THR A 155 -7.97 -2.48 0.36
N THR A 156 -8.53 -3.40 1.15
CA THR A 156 -9.48 -4.41 0.68
C THR A 156 -10.90 -3.96 1.03
N TRP A 157 -11.72 -3.81 0.01
CA TRP A 157 -13.14 -3.53 0.13
C TRP A 157 -13.90 -4.83 -0.02
N LEU A 158 -14.60 -5.27 1.03
CA LEU A 158 -15.42 -6.48 0.99
C LEU A 158 -16.91 -6.14 0.89
N ALA A 159 -17.59 -6.56 -0.17
CA ALA A 159 -19.05 -6.48 -0.28
C ALA A 159 -19.69 -7.52 0.64
N VAL A 160 -20.63 -7.09 1.47
CA VAL A 160 -21.18 -7.92 2.57
C VAL A 160 -22.71 -8.06 2.56
N ASP A 161 -23.40 -7.38 1.64
CA ASP A 161 -24.86 -7.39 1.51
C ASP A 161 -25.32 -8.08 0.22
N ARG A 162 -24.56 -9.07 -0.25
CA ARG A 162 -24.82 -9.91 -1.43
C ARG A 162 -24.68 -11.40 -1.06
N PRO A 163 -25.30 -12.34 -1.80
CA PRO A 163 -25.26 -13.77 -1.50
C PRO A 163 -23.85 -14.39 -1.48
N VAL A 164 -22.88 -13.74 -2.12
CA VAL A 164 -21.47 -14.09 -2.07
C VAL A 164 -20.63 -12.89 -1.64
N TYR A 165 -19.62 -13.14 -0.82
CA TYR A 165 -18.66 -12.10 -0.43
C TYR A 165 -17.67 -11.84 -1.57
N VAL A 166 -17.58 -10.59 -2.00
CA VAL A 166 -16.69 -10.14 -3.08
C VAL A 166 -15.70 -9.12 -2.53
N ALA A 167 -14.41 -9.40 -2.62
CA ALA A 167 -13.36 -8.47 -2.24
C ALA A 167 -12.75 -7.78 -3.45
N VAL A 168 -12.52 -6.48 -3.35
CA VAL A 168 -11.68 -5.70 -4.27
C VAL A 168 -10.52 -5.13 -3.47
N THR A 169 -9.29 -5.47 -3.87
CA THR A 169 -8.07 -4.99 -3.21
C THR A 169 -7.26 -4.16 -4.20
N GLY A 170 -6.87 -2.96 -3.79
CA GLY A 170 -5.99 -2.07 -4.53
C GLY A 170 -5.13 -1.22 -3.59
N SER A 171 -4.25 -0.41 -4.18
CA SER A 171 -3.47 0.58 -3.43
C SER A 171 -4.38 1.68 -2.86
N ASN A 172 -3.95 2.34 -1.79
CA ASN A 172 -4.70 3.42 -1.13
C ASN A 172 -4.90 4.65 -2.03
N ASP A 173 -4.09 4.82 -3.07
CA ASP A 173 -4.15 5.93 -4.03
C ASP A 173 -5.11 5.68 -5.21
N THR A 174 -5.55 4.45 -5.43
CA THR A 174 -6.47 4.05 -6.52
C THR A 174 -7.83 4.78 -6.48
N GLY A 175 -8.18 5.37 -5.34
CA GLY A 175 -9.48 6.01 -5.14
C GLY A 175 -10.65 5.01 -5.09
N ILE A 176 -11.87 5.53 -5.15
CA ILE A 176 -13.11 4.72 -5.03
C ILE A 176 -13.76 4.38 -6.39
N GLY A 177 -13.24 4.89 -7.51
CA GLY A 177 -13.81 4.68 -8.85
C GLY A 177 -13.99 3.20 -9.20
N PRO A 178 -12.96 2.36 -9.07
CA PRO A 178 -13.07 0.91 -9.21
C PRO A 178 -14.16 0.28 -8.35
N ILE A 179 -14.30 0.75 -7.10
CA ILE A 179 -15.31 0.22 -6.18
C ILE A 179 -16.71 0.63 -6.63
N GLN A 180 -16.89 1.84 -7.15
CA GLN A 180 -18.17 2.31 -7.71
C GLN A 180 -18.59 1.52 -8.95
N ASP A 181 -17.66 1.18 -9.84
CA ASP A 181 -17.94 0.39 -11.04
C ASP A 181 -18.31 -1.05 -10.69
N VAL A 182 -17.52 -1.70 -9.82
CA VAL A 182 -17.85 -3.04 -9.32
C VAL A 182 -19.17 -3.03 -8.54
N SER A 183 -19.45 -1.99 -7.75
CA SER A 183 -20.71 -1.90 -7.01
C SER A 183 -21.93 -1.92 -7.92
N ARG A 184 -21.86 -1.24 -9.08
CA ARG A 184 -22.97 -1.22 -10.05
C ARG A 184 -23.24 -2.60 -10.63
N ILE A 185 -22.18 -3.35 -10.93
CA ILE A 185 -22.26 -4.74 -11.42
C ILE A 185 -22.89 -5.63 -10.34
N LEU A 186 -22.44 -5.52 -9.09
CA LEU A 186 -23.01 -6.31 -7.98
C LEU A 186 -24.47 -5.96 -7.70
N ASP A 187 -24.86 -4.69 -7.83
CA ASP A 187 -26.24 -4.25 -7.65
C ASP A 187 -27.17 -4.73 -8.76
N GLU A 188 -26.68 -4.73 -10.01
CA GLU A 188 -27.45 -5.18 -11.18
C GLU A 188 -27.65 -6.71 -11.19
N HIS A 189 -26.64 -7.47 -10.78
CA HIS A 189 -26.62 -8.92 -10.97
C HIS A 189 -26.93 -9.75 -9.73
N LEU A 190 -26.74 -9.21 -8.52
CA LEU A 190 -26.92 -9.97 -7.29
C LEU A 190 -27.98 -9.32 -6.39
N PRO A 191 -28.91 -10.11 -5.82
CA PRO A 191 -29.91 -9.57 -4.91
C PRO A 191 -29.25 -9.06 -3.63
N LYS A 192 -29.77 -7.93 -3.13
CA LYS A 192 -29.39 -7.41 -1.82
C LYS A 192 -29.87 -8.35 -0.70
N GLN A 193 -29.04 -8.51 0.32
CA GLN A 193 -29.34 -9.25 1.54
C GLN A 193 -29.06 -8.39 2.79
N ASP A 194 -29.67 -8.76 3.92
CA ASP A 194 -29.31 -8.20 5.21
C ASP A 194 -27.94 -8.73 5.63
N VAL A 195 -27.09 -7.86 6.19
CA VAL A 195 -25.71 -8.21 6.55
C VAL A 195 -25.65 -8.98 7.87
N PHE A 196 -26.60 -8.69 8.76
CA PHE A 196 -26.73 -9.34 10.06
C PHE A 196 -28.20 -9.71 10.24
N ASP A 197 -28.46 -11.01 10.40
CA ASP A 197 -29.76 -11.57 10.79
C ASP A 197 -30.03 -11.38 12.30
#